data_AF-A0A9D1KT69-F1
#
_entry.id   AF-A0A9D1KT69-F1
#
_cell.length_a   1.000
_cell.length_b   1.000
_cell.length_c   1.000
_cell.angle_alpha   90.00
_cell.angle_beta   90.00
_cell.angle_gamma   90.00
#
_symmetry.space_group_name_H-M   'P 1'
#
loop_
_entity.id
_entity.type
_entity.pdbx_description
1 polymer ?
#
loop_
_entity_poly.entity_id
_entity_poly.type
_entity_poly.pdbx_seq_one_letter_code
_entity_poly.pdbx_strand_id
1 'polypeptide(L)'
;MYKTLWACLLLVCMAGTACAQQKQDMDNTRSNRKILVAYFSATGTTARVAKLLASETGGELYAITPAEPYTSADLDWNHTRSRSSVEMNDPKARPAVGGEKWDANDYDVIFIGYPIWWDLAPRIVNTFIESHDLKGKTLIPFATSGS
;
A
#
# COMPACT_ATOMS: atom_id res chain seq x y z
N MET A 1 -8.14 49.17 -41.68
CA MET A 1 -9.01 48.01 -41.40
C MET A 1 -8.21 46.77 -41.01
N TYR A 2 -7.41 46.81 -39.93
CA TYR A 2 -6.63 45.64 -39.47
C TYR A 2 -6.69 45.43 -37.95
N LYS A 3 -7.41 46.28 -37.22
CA LYS A 3 -7.49 46.22 -35.74
C LYS A 3 -8.46 45.17 -35.19
N THR A 4 -9.31 44.58 -36.02
CA THR A 4 -10.29 43.55 -35.60
C THR A 4 -9.89 42.12 -35.96
N LEU A 5 -8.87 41.92 -36.81
CA LEU A 5 -8.47 40.57 -37.24
C LEU A 5 -7.56 39.82 -36.25
N TRP A 6 -7.00 40.49 -35.24
CA TRP A 6 -6.12 39.85 -34.26
C TRP A 6 -6.84 39.32 -33.02
N ALA A 7 -8.11 39.71 -32.82
CA ALA A 7 -8.86 39.33 -31.62
C ALA A 7 -9.31 37.85 -31.63
N CYS A 8 -9.45 37.22 -32.81
CA CYS A 8 -9.92 35.84 -32.90
C CYS A 8 -8.80 34.78 -32.82
N LEU A 9 -7.53 35.17 -33.02
CA LEU A 9 -6.42 34.21 -32.99
C LEU A 9 -5.95 33.86 -31.56
N LEU A 10 -6.24 34.71 -30.58
CA LEU A 10 -5.84 34.49 -29.18
C LEU A 10 -6.78 33.54 -28.42
N LEU A 11 -8.02 33.37 -28.86
CA LEU A 11 -9.01 32.51 -28.19
C LEU A 11 -8.81 31.01 -28.45
N VAL A 12 -8.08 30.62 -29.50
CA VAL A 12 -7.78 29.20 -29.80
C VAL A 12 -6.55 28.71 -29.02
N CYS A 13 -5.61 29.60 -28.65
CA CYS A 13 -4.41 29.22 -27.90
C CYS A 13 -4.68 28.89 -26.41
N MET A 14 -5.72 29.46 -25.80
CA MET A 14 -5.99 29.27 -24.36
C MET A 14 -6.60 27.91 -23.99
N ALA A 15 -7.20 27.18 -24.94
CA ALA A 15 -7.75 25.85 -24.68
C ALA A 15 -6.67 24.74 -24.67
N GLY A 16 -5.63 24.88 -25.50
CA GLY A 16 -4.54 23.89 -25.60
C GLY A 16 -3.59 23.90 -24.41
N THR A 17 -3.33 25.07 -23.82
CA THR A 17 -2.43 25.21 -22.67
C THR A 17 -3.08 24.78 -21.36
N ALA A 18 -4.38 25.01 -21.16
CA ALA A 18 -5.08 24.59 -19.93
C ALA A 18 -5.04 23.06 -19.73
N CYS A 19 -5.27 22.28 -20.78
CA CYS A 19 -5.22 20.81 -20.70
C CYS A 19 -3.80 20.28 -20.50
N ALA A 20 -2.79 20.96 -21.06
CA ALA A 20 -1.37 20.63 -20.85
C ALA A 20 -0.89 20.99 -19.44
N GLN A 21 -1.32 22.15 -18.92
CA GLN A 21 -1.05 22.60 -17.55
C GLN A 21 -1.68 21.67 -16.52
N GLN A 22 -2.94 21.26 -16.71
CA GLN A 22 -3.62 20.30 -15.82
C GLN A 22 -2.94 18.93 -15.82
N LYS A 23 -2.42 18.49 -16.97
CA LYS A 23 -1.67 17.24 -17.09
C LYS A 23 -0.32 17.33 -16.39
N GLN A 24 0.41 18.43 -16.54
CA GLN A 24 1.67 18.67 -15.85
C GLN A 24 1.48 18.79 -14.34
N ASP A 25 0.45 19.50 -13.87
CA ASP A 25 0.17 19.65 -12.44
C ASP A 25 -0.25 18.32 -11.80
N MET A 26 -1.04 17.49 -12.48
CA MET A 26 -1.34 16.13 -12.00
C MET A 26 -0.10 15.24 -11.95
N ASP A 27 0.77 15.31 -12.96
CA ASP A 27 2.00 14.51 -13.03
C ASP A 27 2.98 14.92 -11.91
N ASN A 28 3.13 16.23 -11.68
CA ASN A 28 3.98 16.78 -10.63
C ASN A 28 3.41 16.53 -9.21
N THR A 29 2.08 16.50 -9.08
CA THR A 29 1.39 16.10 -7.83
C THR A 29 1.52 14.60 -7.58
N ARG A 30 1.60 13.78 -8.65
CA ARG A 30 1.82 12.33 -8.54
C ARG A 30 3.29 12.03 -8.20
N SER A 31 4.23 12.80 -8.73
CA SER A 31 5.67 12.65 -8.45
C SER A 31 6.07 13.12 -7.04
N ASN A 32 5.27 13.98 -6.39
CA ASN A 32 5.51 14.41 -5.02
C ASN A 32 4.86 13.52 -3.95
N ARG A 33 4.00 12.57 -4.33
CA ARG A 33 3.37 11.68 -3.34
C ARG A 33 4.36 10.65 -2.83
N LYS A 34 4.59 10.64 -1.53
CA LYS A 34 5.44 9.64 -0.88
C LYS A 34 4.66 8.35 -0.67
N ILE A 35 5.24 7.23 -1.12
CA ILE A 35 4.58 5.93 -1.14
C ILE A 35 5.31 4.99 -0.20
N LEU A 36 4.55 4.33 0.68
CA LEU A 36 5.00 3.18 1.44
C LEU A 36 4.40 1.90 0.85
N VAL A 37 5.22 0.86 0.74
CA VAL A 37 4.79 -0.50 0.43
C VAL A 37 5.04 -1.37 1.66
N ALA A 38 4.07 -1.37 2.57
CA ALA A 38 4.09 -2.22 3.76
C ALA A 38 3.59 -3.63 3.41
N TYR A 39 4.26 -4.68 3.92
CA TYR A 39 3.82 -6.05 3.66
C TYR A 39 4.15 -7.02 4.79
N PHE A 40 3.27 -8.00 5.02
CA PHE A 40 3.56 -9.20 5.79
C PHE A 40 3.75 -10.38 4.83
N SER A 41 4.72 -11.25 5.12
CA SER A 41 5.03 -12.40 4.26
C SER A 41 5.72 -13.52 5.04
N ALA A 42 4.98 -14.56 5.42
CA ALA A 42 5.53 -15.69 6.18
C ALA A 42 6.55 -16.53 5.38
N THR A 43 6.29 -16.77 4.09
CA THR A 43 7.11 -17.68 3.24
C THR A 43 7.74 -17.00 2.02
N GLY A 44 7.67 -15.67 1.96
CA GLY A 44 8.36 -14.85 0.95
C GLY A 44 7.58 -14.56 -0.33
N THR A 45 6.42 -15.17 -0.58
CA THR A 45 5.64 -14.92 -1.81
C THR A 45 5.15 -13.47 -1.91
N THR A 46 4.47 -12.97 -0.88
CA THR A 46 4.03 -11.57 -0.81
C THR A 46 5.22 -10.61 -0.82
N ALA A 47 6.35 -10.98 -0.18
CA ALA A 47 7.56 -10.15 -0.19
C ALA A 47 8.11 -9.90 -1.61
N ARG A 48 8.05 -10.91 -2.50
CA ARG A 48 8.49 -10.74 -3.90
C ARG A 48 7.58 -9.77 -4.65
N VAL A 49 6.27 -9.85 -4.43
CA VAL A 49 5.29 -8.93 -5.04
C VAL A 49 5.46 -7.51 -4.49
N ALA A 50 5.67 -7.36 -3.17
CA ALA A 50 5.93 -6.07 -2.55
C ALA A 50 7.17 -5.40 -3.14
N LYS A 51 8.28 -6.15 -3.33
CA LYS A 51 9.50 -5.65 -3.96
C LYS A 51 9.28 -5.17 -5.39
N LEU A 52 8.53 -5.94 -6.18
CA LEU A 52 8.16 -5.53 -7.54
C LEU A 52 7.33 -4.24 -7.49
N LEU A 53 6.32 -4.19 -6.64
CA LEU A 53 5.45 -3.03 -6.51
C LEU A 53 6.22 -1.77 -6.11
N ALA A 54 7.11 -1.87 -5.11
CA ALA A 54 7.97 -0.76 -4.69
C ALA A 54 8.89 -0.27 -5.81
N SER A 55 9.46 -1.19 -6.61
CA SER A 55 10.27 -0.84 -7.78
C SER A 55 9.47 -0.07 -8.83
N GLU A 56 8.23 -0.48 -9.10
CA GLU A 56 7.37 0.16 -10.10
C GLU A 56 6.81 1.52 -9.63
N THR A 57 6.55 1.65 -8.32
CA THR A 57 5.99 2.89 -7.77
C THR A 57 7.04 3.87 -7.27
N GLY A 58 8.32 3.47 -7.19
CA GLY A 58 9.36 4.21 -6.48
C GLY A 58 9.08 4.32 -4.97
N GLY A 59 8.32 3.38 -4.41
CA GLY A 59 7.89 3.42 -3.01
C GLY A 59 8.93 2.82 -2.07
N GLU A 60 8.90 3.22 -0.81
CA GLU A 60 9.73 2.63 0.24
C GLU A 60 9.17 1.28 0.68
N LEU A 61 10.03 0.28 0.88
CA LEU A 61 9.63 -1.04 1.36
C LEU A 61 9.62 -1.09 2.88
N TYR A 62 8.52 -1.59 3.45
CA TYR A 62 8.42 -1.86 4.88
C TYR A 62 7.92 -3.27 5.16
N ALA A 63 8.72 -4.07 5.86
CA ALA A 63 8.33 -5.42 6.25
C ALA A 63 7.62 -5.39 7.61
N ILE A 64 6.32 -5.72 7.61
CA ILE A 64 5.54 -5.98 8.81
C ILE A 64 6.05 -7.29 9.41
N THR A 65 6.97 -7.19 10.34
CA THR A 65 7.64 -8.36 10.93
C THR A 65 6.87 -8.76 12.20
N PRO A 66 6.59 -10.05 12.46
CA PRO A 66 6.07 -10.46 13.76
C PRO A 66 7.17 -10.39 14.83
N ALA A 67 6.81 -10.07 16.08
CA ALA A 67 7.76 -10.12 17.20
C ALA A 67 8.29 -11.56 17.41
N GLU A 68 7.44 -12.56 17.17
CA GLU A 68 7.79 -13.97 17.11
C GLU A 68 7.56 -14.51 15.68
N PRO A 69 8.61 -14.90 14.94
CA PRO A 69 8.50 -15.45 13.59
C PRO A 69 7.57 -16.67 13.51
N TYR A 70 6.76 -16.75 12.45
CA TYR A 70 5.93 -17.93 12.19
C TYR A 70 6.79 -19.11 11.76
N THR A 71 6.65 -20.23 12.45
CA THR A 71 7.27 -21.50 12.08
C THR A 71 6.42 -22.27 11.08
N SER A 72 6.98 -23.31 10.46
CA SER A 72 6.21 -24.21 9.59
C SER A 72 5.06 -24.90 10.34
N ALA A 73 5.21 -25.18 11.64
CA ALA A 73 4.15 -25.77 12.47
C ALA A 73 3.03 -24.76 12.75
N ASP A 74 3.38 -23.48 12.93
CA ASP A 74 2.40 -22.40 13.10
C ASP A 74 1.54 -22.20 11.86
N LEU A 75 2.10 -22.45 10.67
CA LEU A 75 1.48 -22.28 9.36
C LEU A 75 0.75 -23.53 8.87
N ASP A 76 0.70 -24.61 9.66
CA ASP A 76 -0.06 -25.81 9.31
C ASP A 76 -1.56 -25.56 9.44
N TRP A 77 -2.18 -25.23 8.31
CA TRP A 77 -3.62 -24.95 8.21
C TRP A 77 -4.50 -26.21 8.36
N ASN A 78 -3.94 -27.42 8.25
CA ASN A 78 -4.68 -28.65 8.56
C ASN A 78 -4.74 -28.93 10.06
N HIS A 79 -3.88 -28.28 10.85
CA HIS A 79 -3.89 -28.39 12.29
C HIS A 79 -4.71 -27.27 12.93
N THR A 80 -5.87 -27.61 13.49
CA THR A 80 -6.80 -26.63 14.10
C THR A 80 -6.23 -25.89 15.32
N ARG A 81 -5.13 -26.39 15.91
CA ARG A 81 -4.42 -25.76 17.02
C ARG A 81 -3.10 -25.11 16.62
N SER A 82 -2.74 -25.09 15.33
CA SER A 82 -1.61 -24.28 14.89
C SER A 82 -1.87 -22.81 15.20
N ARG A 83 -0.81 -22.05 15.44
CA ARG A 83 -0.92 -20.63 15.78
C ARG A 83 -1.74 -19.85 14.74
N SER A 84 -1.52 -20.09 13.45
CA SER A 84 -2.33 -19.44 12.39
C SER A 84 -3.81 -19.83 12.48
N SER A 85 -4.15 -21.09 12.72
CA SER A 85 -5.54 -21.52 12.92
C SER A 85 -6.19 -20.85 14.15
N VAL A 86 -5.47 -20.77 15.26
CA VAL A 86 -5.97 -20.11 16.49
C VAL A 86 -6.18 -18.61 16.27
N GLU A 87 -5.20 -17.93 15.68
CA GLU A 87 -5.30 -16.50 15.36
C GLU A 87 -6.44 -16.20 14.38
N MET A 88 -6.60 -17.01 13.32
CA MET A 88 -7.62 -16.76 12.32
C MET A 88 -9.04 -17.04 12.83
N ASN A 89 -9.20 -17.97 13.77
CA ASN A 89 -10.48 -18.23 14.45
C ASN A 89 -10.85 -17.17 15.50
N ASP A 90 -9.91 -16.35 15.97
CA ASP A 90 -10.17 -15.25 16.90
C ASP A 90 -10.09 -13.88 16.18
N PRO A 91 -11.21 -13.21 15.88
CA PRO A 91 -11.22 -11.87 15.29
C PRO A 91 -10.51 -10.78 16.13
N LYS A 92 -10.36 -11.01 17.44
CA LYS A 92 -9.70 -10.07 18.37
C LYS A 92 -8.21 -10.32 18.51
N ALA A 93 -7.67 -11.41 17.93
CA ALA A 93 -6.24 -11.66 17.99
C ALA A 93 -5.45 -10.50 17.37
N ARG A 94 -4.40 -10.07 18.07
CA ARG A 94 -3.46 -9.01 17.65
C ARG A 94 -2.02 -9.50 17.87
N PRO A 95 -1.49 -10.35 16.96
CA PRO A 95 -0.10 -10.78 17.05
C PRO A 95 0.82 -9.56 17.10
N ALA A 96 1.76 -9.57 18.04
CA ALA A 96 2.68 -8.45 18.22
C ALA A 96 3.58 -8.28 16.98
N VAL A 97 3.74 -7.03 16.54
CA VAL A 97 4.67 -6.66 15.48
C VAL A 97 6.05 -6.37 16.06
N GLY A 98 7.07 -6.92 15.43
CA GLY A 98 8.46 -6.51 15.54
C GLY A 98 8.85 -5.70 14.30
N GLY A 99 9.83 -4.83 14.40
CA GLY A 99 10.27 -4.05 13.26
C GLY A 99 10.74 -2.66 13.66
N GLU A 100 11.34 -1.98 12.69
CA GLU A 100 11.76 -0.60 12.87
C GLU A 100 10.55 0.31 12.98
N LYS A 101 10.71 1.38 13.77
CA LYS A 101 9.72 2.43 13.86
C LYS A 101 9.70 3.19 12.54
N TRP A 102 8.51 3.52 12.06
CA TRP A 102 8.28 4.41 10.94
C TRP A 102 7.20 5.43 11.33
N ASP A 103 7.15 6.56 10.63
CA ASP A 103 6.13 7.59 10.85
C ASP A 103 5.14 7.60 9.67
N ALA A 104 3.86 7.38 9.96
CA ALA A 104 2.82 7.42 8.95
C ALA A 104 2.68 8.80 8.30
N ASN A 105 3.11 9.87 8.97
CA ASN A 105 3.09 11.23 8.45
C ASN A 105 3.98 11.43 7.22
N ASP A 106 5.00 10.58 7.04
CA ASP A 106 5.92 10.66 5.92
C ASP A 106 5.33 10.20 4.58
N TYR A 107 4.15 9.56 4.59
CA TYR A 107 3.58 8.96 3.38
C TYR A 107 2.17 9.48 3.09
N ASP A 108 1.82 9.54 1.81
CA ASP A 108 0.47 9.91 1.34
C ASP A 108 -0.33 8.66 0.95
N VAL A 109 0.38 7.66 0.40
CA VAL A 109 -0.18 6.39 -0.08
C VAL A 109 0.54 5.25 0.61
N ILE A 110 -0.23 4.30 1.14
CA ILE A 110 0.29 3.13 1.83
C ILE A 110 -0.34 1.89 1.20
N PHE A 111 0.48 1.12 0.48
CA PHE A 111 0.10 -0.22 0.09
C PHE A 111 0.27 -1.16 1.28
N ILE A 112 -0.68 -2.07 1.47
CA ILE A 112 -0.68 -3.05 2.57
C ILE A 112 -0.81 -4.45 1.98
N GLY A 113 0.30 -5.19 1.98
CA GLY A 113 0.43 -6.51 1.38
C GLY A 113 0.33 -7.65 2.39
N TYR A 114 -0.38 -8.72 2.03
CA TYR A 114 -0.42 -9.92 2.87
C TYR A 114 -0.75 -11.20 2.08
N PRO A 115 -0.32 -12.39 2.53
CA PRO A 115 -0.90 -13.63 2.06
C PRO A 115 -2.36 -13.74 2.52
N ILE A 116 -3.24 -14.31 1.71
CA ILE A 116 -4.60 -14.68 2.15
C ILE A 116 -4.50 -15.88 3.09
N TRP A 117 -4.97 -15.72 4.33
CA TRP A 117 -5.15 -16.80 5.29
C TRP A 117 -6.65 -16.95 5.55
N TRP A 118 -7.23 -18.11 5.25
CA TRP A 118 -8.67 -18.38 5.47
C TRP A 118 -9.59 -17.27 4.92
N ASP A 119 -9.35 -16.85 3.67
CA ASP A 119 -10.10 -15.80 2.96
C ASP A 119 -10.02 -14.39 3.59
N LEU A 120 -9.06 -14.17 4.49
CA LEU A 120 -8.88 -12.93 5.21
C LEU A 120 -7.42 -12.47 5.20
N ALA A 121 -7.22 -11.20 5.58
CA ALA A 121 -5.91 -10.72 5.99
C ALA A 121 -5.48 -11.40 7.30
N PRO A 122 -4.21 -11.82 7.44
CA PRO A 122 -3.64 -12.32 8.70
C PRO A 122 -3.79 -11.27 9.81
N ARG A 123 -4.04 -11.72 11.05
CA ARG A 123 -4.34 -10.82 12.18
C ARG A 123 -3.25 -9.80 12.50
N ILE A 124 -2.00 -10.09 12.15
CA ILE A 124 -0.89 -9.14 12.27
C ILE A 124 -1.10 -7.86 11.44
N VAL A 125 -1.87 -7.93 10.34
CA VAL A 125 -2.25 -6.77 9.54
C VAL A 125 -3.21 -5.87 10.32
N ASN A 126 -4.11 -6.43 11.14
CA ASN A 126 -4.94 -5.65 12.05
C ASN A 126 -4.08 -4.93 13.09
N THR A 127 -3.12 -5.63 13.71
CA THR A 127 -2.17 -5.01 14.64
C THR A 127 -1.44 -3.84 13.98
N PHE A 128 -0.94 -4.02 12.76
CA PHE A 128 -0.25 -2.96 12.01
C PHE A 128 -1.14 -1.75 11.74
N ILE A 129 -2.40 -1.95 11.31
CA ILE A 129 -3.31 -0.83 11.04
C ILE A 129 -3.66 -0.08 12.34
N GLU A 130 -3.94 -0.81 13.41
CA GLU A 130 -4.36 -0.21 14.69
C GLU A 130 -3.23 0.47 15.45
N SER A 131 -1.97 0.13 15.17
CA SER A 131 -0.81 0.73 15.82
C SER A 131 -0.37 2.06 15.21
N HIS A 132 -1.04 2.58 14.17
CA HIS A 132 -0.66 3.81 13.47
C HIS A 132 -1.87 4.72 13.20
N ASP A 133 -1.67 6.04 13.24
CA ASP A 133 -2.68 6.99 12.76
C ASP A 133 -2.61 7.10 11.23
N LEU A 134 -3.51 6.39 10.56
CA LEU A 134 -3.60 6.36 9.10
C LEU A 134 -4.67 7.31 8.55
N LYS A 135 -5.19 8.24 9.36
CA LYS A 135 -6.22 9.18 8.93
C LYS A 135 -5.72 10.06 7.78
N GLY A 136 -6.52 10.16 6.72
CA GLY A 136 -6.20 10.98 5.55
C GLY A 136 -5.20 10.35 4.58
N LYS A 137 -4.67 9.15 4.88
CA LYS A 137 -3.81 8.38 3.98
C LYS A 137 -4.66 7.62 2.96
N THR A 138 -4.13 7.42 1.75
CA THR A 138 -4.71 6.47 0.79
C THR A 138 -4.21 5.07 1.10
N LEU A 139 -5.09 4.16 1.51
CA LEU A 139 -4.73 2.78 1.84
C LEU A 139 -5.14 1.84 0.70
N ILE A 140 -4.19 1.05 0.20
CA ILE A 140 -4.43 0.13 -0.94
C ILE A 140 -4.01 -1.29 -0.54
N PRO A 141 -4.96 -2.22 -0.33
CA PRO A 141 -4.60 -3.59 -0.05
C PRO A 141 -4.12 -4.31 -1.32
N PHE A 142 -3.15 -5.22 -1.17
CA PHE A 142 -2.82 -6.22 -2.18
C PHE A 142 -2.56 -7.57 -1.50
N ALA A 143 -2.76 -8.66 -2.22
CA ALA A 143 -2.59 -9.98 -1.65
C ALA A 143 -1.98 -10.99 -2.61
N THR A 144 -1.45 -12.06 -2.03
CA THR A 144 -1.16 -13.31 -2.75
C THR A 144 -1.94 -14.45 -2.11
N SER A 145 -2.40 -15.40 -2.91
CA SER A 145 -3.21 -16.54 -2.46
C SER A 145 -2.73 -17.83 -3.13
N GLY A 146 -3.28 -18.98 -2.68
CA GLY A 146 -3.08 -20.26 -3.35
C GLY A 146 -3.89 -20.42 -4.64
N SER A 147 -4.98 -19.66 -4.78
CA SER A 147 -5.91 -19.63 -5.92
C SER A 147 -6.63 -18.30 -6.01
#